data_AF-A0A4W5K8C6-F1
#
_entry.id   AF-A0A4W5K8C6-F1
#
_cell.length_a   1.000
_cell.length_b   1.000
_cell.length_c   1.000
_cell.angle_alpha   90.00
_cell.angle_beta   90.00
_cell.angle_gamma   90.00
#
_symmetry.space_group_name_H-M   'P 1'
#
loop_
_entity.id
_entity.type
_entity.pdbx_description
1 polymer ?
#
loop_
_entity_poly.entity_id
_entity_poly.type
_entity_poly.pdbx_seq_one_letter_code
_entity_poly.pdbx_strand_id
1 'polypeptide(L)'
;DGLWFSLSVNDIVAVGVESFYATNDHYFGGGTLNTLEALLAQPWSNVVYYSPEEVKVVAEGFYMANGINISPDKRHIYVADLFDHNVHVLERLESNGLAPVKVKYKKWQICFAPGK
;
A
#
# COMPACT_ATOMS: atom_id res chain seq x y z
N ASP A 1 14.72 3.06 -15.81
CA ASP A 1 15.09 1.66 -15.54
C ASP A 1 15.62 1.45 -14.11
N GLY A 2 15.11 2.22 -13.13
CA GLY A 2 15.67 2.31 -11.76
C GLY A 2 14.72 1.88 -10.64
N LEU A 3 13.59 1.24 -10.97
CA LEU A 3 12.60 0.77 -9.98
C LEU A 3 13.08 -0.43 -9.15
N TRP A 4 14.12 -1.14 -9.57
CA TRP A 4 14.56 -2.39 -8.93
C TRP A 4 15.41 -2.20 -7.66
N PHE A 5 15.98 -1.01 -7.42
CA PHE A 5 16.90 -0.78 -6.30
C PHE A 5 16.23 -0.29 -5.00
N SER A 6 14.91 -0.11 -4.98
CA SER A 6 14.19 0.62 -3.91
C SER A 6 12.89 -0.07 -3.47
N LEU A 7 12.75 -1.37 -3.73
CA LEU A 7 11.57 -2.14 -3.31
C LEU A 7 11.89 -2.90 -2.02
N SER A 8 11.60 -2.29 -0.87
CA SER A 8 11.53 -3.00 0.42
C SER A 8 10.15 -3.61 0.59
N VAL A 9 9.88 -4.68 -0.18
CA VAL A 9 8.54 -5.30 -0.22
C VAL A 9 8.18 -5.88 1.15
N ASN A 10 7.02 -5.48 1.68
CA ASN A 10 6.51 -5.96 2.96
C ASN A 10 5.43 -7.04 2.79
N ASP A 11 4.39 -6.75 2.01
CA ASP A 11 3.27 -7.68 1.76
C ASP A 11 2.69 -7.48 0.35
N ILE A 12 1.92 -8.47 -0.14
CA ILE A 12 1.26 -8.42 -1.45
C ILE A 12 -0.21 -8.85 -1.40
N VAL A 13 -1.00 -8.31 -2.33
CA VAL A 13 -2.35 -8.84 -2.63
C VAL A 13 -2.48 -9.14 -4.12
N ALA A 14 -2.71 -10.42 -4.44
CA ALA A 14 -2.90 -10.87 -5.80
C ALA A 14 -4.24 -10.37 -6.38
N VAL A 15 -4.21 -9.85 -7.60
CA VAL A 15 -5.39 -9.42 -8.36
C VAL A 15 -5.52 -10.10 -9.72
N GLY A 16 -4.54 -10.92 -10.08
CA GLY A 16 -4.52 -11.82 -11.23
C GLY A 16 -3.51 -12.95 -11.01
N VAL A 17 -3.29 -13.77 -12.03
CA VAL A 17 -2.32 -14.89 -11.96
C VAL A 17 -0.89 -14.38 -11.81
N GLU A 18 -0.57 -13.29 -12.51
CA GLU A 18 0.77 -12.68 -12.50
C GLU A 18 0.73 -11.19 -12.13
N SER A 19 -0.36 -10.74 -11.50
CA SER A 19 -0.53 -9.35 -11.11
C SER A 19 -0.94 -9.17 -9.66
N PHE A 20 -0.32 -8.21 -9.00
CA PHE A 20 -0.51 -7.92 -7.59
C PHE A 20 -0.23 -6.45 -7.26
N TYR A 21 -0.77 -6.02 -6.14
CA TYR A 21 -0.29 -4.81 -5.45
C TYR A 21 0.71 -5.23 -4.37
N ALA A 22 1.77 -4.44 -4.20
CA ALA A 22 2.77 -4.65 -3.16
C ALA A 22 2.99 -3.38 -2.37
N THR A 23 3.13 -3.51 -1.05
CA THR A 23 3.57 -2.42 -0.17
C THR A 23 5.09 -2.43 -0.09
N ASN A 24 5.70 -1.25 -0.22
CA ASN A 24 7.10 -1.05 0.13
C ASN A 24 7.15 -0.26 1.44
N ASP A 25 7.72 -0.85 2.49
CA ASP A 25 7.70 -0.28 3.83
C ASP A 25 8.80 0.77 4.07
N HIS A 26 9.79 0.83 3.19
CA HIS A 26 10.89 1.80 3.20
C HIS A 26 11.22 2.23 1.78
N TYR A 27 11.78 3.43 1.65
CA TYR A 27 12.32 3.91 0.37
C TYR A 27 13.74 3.36 0.16
N PHE A 28 14.58 3.39 1.19
CA PHE A 28 15.89 2.73 1.15
C PHE A 28 15.78 1.22 1.42
N GLY A 29 16.60 0.44 0.70
CA GLY A 29 16.62 -1.03 0.77
C GLY A 29 17.31 -1.64 2.00
N GLY A 30 17.51 -0.88 3.09
CA GLY A 30 18.06 -1.39 4.34
C GLY A 30 19.17 -0.54 4.97
N GLY A 31 19.60 -0.97 6.16
CA GLY A 31 20.75 -0.40 6.88
C GLY A 31 20.43 0.88 7.64
N THR A 32 21.46 1.72 7.86
CA THR A 32 21.36 2.94 8.66
C THR A 32 20.38 3.97 8.09
N LEU A 33 20.15 3.94 6.78
CA LEU A 33 19.20 4.83 6.11
C LEU A 33 17.75 4.51 6.47
N ASN A 34 17.37 3.23 6.60
CA ASN A 34 16.02 2.86 7.07
C ASN A 34 15.80 3.31 8.52
N THR A 35 16.80 3.17 9.39
CA THR A 35 16.72 3.69 10.76
C THR A 35 16.55 5.20 10.78
N LEU A 36 17.20 5.92 9.84
CA LEU A 36 17.05 7.36 9.70
C LEU A 36 15.66 7.75 9.18
N GLU A 37 15.10 7.02 8.20
CA GLU A 37 13.73 7.20 7.72
C GLU A 37 12.72 7.08 8.88
N ALA A 38 12.85 6.03 9.69
CA ALA A 38 12.02 5.80 10.86
C ALA A 38 12.19 6.92 11.91
N LEU A 39 13.42 7.37 12.17
CA LEU A 39 13.70 8.44 13.13
C LEU A 39 13.14 9.79 12.67
N LEU A 40 13.24 10.10 11.37
CA LEU A 40 12.75 11.34 10.79
C LEU A 40 11.23 11.32 10.54
N ALA A 41 10.57 10.17 10.73
CA ALA A 41 9.16 9.95 10.47
C ALA A 41 8.75 10.49 9.09
N GLN A 42 9.48 10.11 8.04
CA GLN A 42 9.18 10.58 6.68
C GLN A 42 8.22 9.61 5.97
N PRO A 43 7.16 10.10 5.30
CA PRO A 43 6.18 9.25 4.65
C PRO A 43 6.60 8.86 3.21
N TRP A 44 7.75 8.20 3.06
CA TRP A 44 8.32 7.84 1.75
C TRP A 44 7.97 6.43 1.28
N SER A 45 7.26 5.68 2.11
CA SER A 45 6.75 4.36 1.77
C SER A 45 5.60 4.48 0.74
N ASN A 46 5.44 3.45 -0.10
CA ASN A 46 4.53 3.46 -1.23
C ASN A 46 3.87 2.11 -1.49
N VAL A 47 2.91 2.10 -2.42
CA VAL A 47 2.30 0.89 -3.00
C VAL A 47 2.60 0.89 -4.48
N VAL A 48 3.04 -0.25 -4.99
CA VAL A 48 3.23 -0.50 -6.41
C VAL A 48 2.20 -1.49 -6.94
N TYR A 49 1.81 -1.32 -8.19
CA TYR A 49 1.15 -2.36 -8.98
C TYR A 49 2.19 -3.04 -9.86
N TYR A 50 2.10 -4.37 -9.95
CA TYR A 50 2.93 -5.20 -10.80
C TYR A 50 2.05 -6.04 -11.74
N SER A 51 2.45 -6.12 -12.99
CA SER A 51 2.15 -7.19 -13.95
C SER A 51 3.37 -7.45 -14.83
N PRO A 52 3.39 -8.52 -15.66
CA PRO A 52 4.48 -8.76 -16.61
C PRO A 52 4.72 -7.59 -17.58
N GLU A 53 3.69 -6.80 -17.87
CA GLU A 53 3.71 -5.68 -18.81
C GLU A 53 4.02 -4.33 -18.17
N GLU A 54 3.66 -4.12 -16.90
CA GLU A 54 3.85 -2.83 -16.23
C GLU A 54 4.20 -2.95 -14.74
N VAL A 55 5.08 -2.06 -14.29
CA VAL A 55 5.34 -1.81 -12.88
C VAL A 55 5.22 -0.32 -12.64
N LYS A 56 4.35 0.09 -11.72
CA LYS A 56 4.13 1.51 -11.42
C LYS A 56 3.78 1.74 -9.96
N VAL A 57 4.20 2.88 -9.44
CA VAL A 57 3.73 3.38 -8.15
C VAL A 57 2.28 3.82 -8.31
N VAL A 58 1.40 3.36 -7.43
CA VAL A 58 -0.05 3.61 -7.49
C VAL A 58 -0.59 4.32 -6.25
N ALA A 59 0.17 4.37 -5.16
CA ALA A 59 -0.08 5.21 -3.99
C ALA A 59 1.24 5.50 -3.27
N GLU A 60 1.36 6.68 -2.66
CA GLU A 60 2.55 7.14 -1.92
C GLU A 60 2.10 7.86 -0.65
N GLY A 61 3.06 8.19 0.23
CA GLY A 61 2.79 9.02 1.40
C GLY A 61 2.45 8.21 2.66
N PHE A 62 2.92 6.97 2.75
CA PHE A 62 2.77 6.13 3.94
C PHE A 62 3.98 6.29 4.85
N TYR A 63 3.77 6.25 6.16
CA TYR A 63 4.89 6.27 7.11
C TYR A 63 5.54 4.89 7.24
N MET A 64 4.76 3.82 7.07
CA MET A 64 5.26 2.46 6.88
C MET A 64 4.14 1.57 6.32
N ALA A 65 4.00 1.51 5.00
CA ALA A 65 3.04 0.64 4.33
C ALA A 65 3.37 -0.82 4.63
N ASN A 66 2.43 -1.52 5.23
CA ASN A 66 2.63 -2.84 5.80
C ASN A 66 1.66 -3.84 5.15
N GLY A 67 0.73 -4.42 5.92
CA GLY A 67 -0.28 -5.32 5.37
C GLY A 67 -1.17 -4.67 4.30
N ILE A 68 -1.49 -5.42 3.24
CA ILE A 68 -2.34 -5.00 2.13
C ILE A 68 -3.41 -6.04 1.80
N ASN A 69 -4.64 -5.61 1.51
CA ASN A 69 -5.71 -6.52 1.10
C ASN A 69 -6.74 -5.84 0.19
N ILE A 70 -7.64 -6.62 -0.38
CA ILE A 70 -8.68 -6.16 -1.31
C ILE A 70 -10.07 -6.52 -0.79
N SER A 71 -11.02 -5.61 -0.98
CA SER A 71 -12.44 -5.84 -0.74
C SER A 71 -13.00 -7.00 -1.60
N PRO A 72 -14.05 -7.72 -1.14
CA PRO A 72 -14.64 -8.83 -1.90
C PRO A 72 -15.19 -8.44 -3.27
N ASP A 73 -15.70 -7.21 -3.41
CA ASP A 73 -16.18 -6.65 -4.68
C ASP A 73 -15.05 -6.11 -5.58
N LYS A 74 -13.80 -6.20 -5.11
CA LYS A 74 -12.56 -5.77 -5.77
C LYS A 74 -12.46 -4.29 -6.10
N ARG A 75 -13.32 -3.44 -5.52
CA ARG A 75 -13.34 -1.99 -5.79
C ARG A 75 -12.42 -1.19 -4.87
N HIS A 76 -12.02 -1.75 -3.74
CA HIS A 76 -11.20 -1.08 -2.75
C HIS A 76 -9.99 -1.92 -2.34
N ILE A 77 -8.86 -1.25 -2.18
CA ILE A 77 -7.63 -1.75 -1.56
C ILE A 77 -7.50 -1.13 -0.16
N TYR A 78 -7.10 -1.96 0.79
CA TYR A 78 -6.81 -1.58 2.17
C TYR A 78 -5.31 -1.66 2.40
N VAL A 79 -4.71 -0.60 2.95
CA VAL A 79 -3.29 -0.56 3.28
C VAL A 79 -3.13 -0.15 4.73
N ALA A 80 -2.49 -1.01 5.54
CA ALA A 80 -2.10 -0.65 6.89
C ALA A 80 -0.87 0.26 6.84
N ASP A 81 -0.96 1.40 7.52
CA ASP A 81 0.15 2.33 7.73
C ASP A 81 0.53 2.28 9.20
N LEU A 82 1.61 1.54 9.51
CA LEU A 82 1.90 1.14 10.88
C LEU A 82 2.18 2.35 11.78
N PHE A 83 2.94 3.32 11.27
CA PHE A 83 3.33 4.51 12.03
C PHE A 83 2.30 5.65 11.97
N ASP A 84 1.37 5.67 11.01
CA ASP A 84 0.19 6.55 11.06
C ASP A 84 -0.93 5.97 11.96
N HIS A 85 -0.79 4.72 12.43
CA HIS A 85 -1.80 4.00 13.18
C HIS A 85 -3.17 3.97 12.48
N ASN A 86 -3.13 3.75 11.16
CA ASN A 86 -4.30 3.94 10.30
C ASN A 86 -4.38 2.85 9.23
N VAL A 87 -5.59 2.65 8.71
CA VAL A 87 -5.82 1.81 7.52
C VAL A 87 -6.41 2.70 6.45
N HIS A 88 -5.67 2.87 5.37
CA HIS A 88 -6.10 3.66 4.22
C HIS A 88 -7.05 2.82 3.35
N VAL A 89 -8.18 3.41 2.98
CA VAL A 89 -9.12 2.82 2.01
C VAL A 89 -8.93 3.55 0.68
N LEU A 90 -8.51 2.81 -0.33
CA LEU A 90 -8.21 3.32 -1.65
C LEU A 90 -9.16 2.70 -2.67
N GLU A 91 -9.77 3.52 -3.51
CA GLU A 91 -10.54 3.06 -4.66
C GLU A 91 -9.59 2.56 -5.74
N ARG A 92 -9.91 1.38 -6.29
CA ARG A 92 -9.19 0.79 -7.41
C ARG A 92 -9.78 1.30 -8.72
N LEU A 93 -8.96 2.00 -9.50
CA LEU A 93 -9.33 2.51 -10.82
C LEU A 93 -9.19 1.42 -11.89
N GLU A 94 -9.89 1.59 -13.01
CA GLU A 94 -9.77 0.68 -14.17
C GLU A 94 -8.33 0.59 -14.72
N SER A 95 -7.55 1.65 -14.53
CA SER A 95 -6.12 1.71 -14.89
C SER A 95 -5.21 0.93 -13.94
N ASN A 96 -5.75 0.20 -12.96
CA ASN A 96 -5.06 -0.36 -11.81
C ASN A 96 -4.42 0.68 -10.86
N GLY A 97 -4.61 1.98 -11.11
CA GLY A 97 -4.23 3.03 -10.16
C GLY A 97 -5.09 3.00 -8.90
N LEU A 98 -4.61 3.62 -7.82
CA LEU A 98 -5.32 3.75 -6.57
C LEU A 98 -5.62 5.22 -6.26
N ALA A 99 -6.82 5.51 -5.78
CA ALA A 99 -7.25 6.85 -5.40
C ALA A 99 -7.76 6.87 -3.95
N PRO A 100 -7.37 7.85 -3.11
CA PRO A 100 -7.92 7.96 -1.76
C PRO A 100 -9.44 8.11 -1.78
N VAL A 101 -10.15 7.25 -1.04
CA VAL A 101 -11.59 7.45 -0.83
C VAL A 101 -11.77 8.63 0.12
N LYS A 102 -12.53 9.65 -0.31
CA LYS A 102 -12.94 10.75 0.59
C LYS A 102 -13.93 10.22 1.62
N VAL A 103 -13.43 9.76 2.76
CA VAL A 103 -14.25 9.43 3.91
C VAL A 103 -14.66 10.74 4.60
N LYS A 104 -15.97 11.02 4.65
CA LYS A 104 -16.51 12.19 5.36
C LYS A 104 -16.34 12.09 6.89
N TYR A 105 -16.02 10.91 7.41
CA TYR A 105 -15.85 10.64 8.84
C TYR A 105 -14.69 9.66 9.06
N LYS A 106 -13.69 10.02 9.88
CA LYS A 106 -12.70 9.06 10.42
C LYS A 106 -13.38 8.28 11.54
N LYS A 107 -13.67 6.98 11.33
CA LYS A 107 -14.21 6.10 12.37
C LYS A 107 -13.15 5.07 12.76
N TRP A 108 -12.82 5.01 14.04
CA TRP A 108 -11.70 4.26 14.62
C TRP A 108 -11.93 2.74 14.81
N GLN A 109 -12.98 2.18 14.22
CA GLN A 109 -13.30 0.75 14.34
C GLN A 109 -13.84 0.21 13.01
N ILE A 110 -13.18 -0.83 12.50
CA ILE A 110 -13.67 -1.67 11.41
C ILE A 110 -14.09 -3.00 12.05
N CYS A 111 -15.39 -3.32 12.03
CA CYS A 111 -15.89 -4.65 12.34
C CYS A 111 -16.44 -5.25 11.05
N PHE A 112 -15.87 -6.35 10.59
CA PHE A 112 -16.46 -7.14 9.50
C PHE A 112 -17.46 -8.12 10.11
N ALA A 113 -18.75 -7.98 9.78
CA ALA A 113 -19.72 -9.03 10.03
C ALA A 113 -19.53 -10.13 8.97
N PRO A 114 -19.51 -11.42 9.33
CA PRO A 114 -19.56 -12.48 8.35
C PRO A 114 -20.89 -12.39 7.59
N GLY A 115 -20.82 -12.26 6.27
CA GLY A 115 -21.99 -12.33 5.39
C GLY A 115 -22.60 -13.73 5.41
N LYS A 116 -23.93 -13.79 5.36
CA LYS A 116 -24.68 -15.02 5.09
C LYS A 116 -24.33 -15.59 3.72
#